data_AF-A0A0V0H137-F1
#
_entry.id   AF-A0A0V0H137-F1
#
_cell.length_a   1.000
_cell.length_b   1.000
_cell.length_c   1.000
_cell.angle_alpha   90.00
_cell.angle_beta   90.00
_cell.angle_gamma   90.00
#
_symmetry.space_group_name_H-M   'P 1'
#
loop_
_entity.id
_entity.type
_entity.pdbx_description
1 polymer ?
#
loop_
_entity_poly.entity_id
_entity_poly.type
_entity_poly.pdbx_seq_one_letter_code
_entity_poly.pdbx_strand_id
1 'polypeptide(L)'
;MGLDIFSEIKNFEEASKRVCYLLETLKDCFLLSQGSDKNHVKMHDVVRDLAISIASIGEHNFMVSHHVNSEEFPRKDSYEHFSHMSIVANKFDELPCPIVCPKLKLLMLKILVLESHSNYRTIFLME
;
A
#
# COMPACT_ATOMS: atom_id res chain seq x y z
N MET A 1 8.99 -8.75 2.00
CA MET A 1 10.29 -8.09 1.80
C MET A 1 10.16 -7.21 0.57
N GLY A 2 10.49 -5.92 0.70
CA GLY A 2 10.08 -4.85 -0.23
C GLY A 2 10.90 -4.77 -1.51
N LEU A 3 10.55 -3.82 -2.39
CA LEU A 3 11.09 -3.55 -3.73
C LEU A 3 12.58 -3.10 -3.75
N ASP A 4 13.43 -3.75 -2.95
CA ASP A 4 14.88 -3.51 -2.81
C ASP A 4 15.29 -2.09 -2.37
N ILE A 5 14.32 -1.23 -2.06
CA ILE A 5 14.50 0.14 -1.54
C ILE A 5 15.26 0.21 -0.19
N PHE A 6 15.44 -0.93 0.48
CA PHE A 6 16.12 -1.06 1.77
C PHE A 6 17.21 -2.14 1.76
N SER A 7 17.75 -2.47 0.58
CA SER A 7 18.75 -3.54 0.38
C SER A 7 20.00 -3.40 1.25
N GLU A 8 20.36 -2.17 1.66
CA GLU A 8 21.51 -1.87 2.50
C GLU A 8 21.22 -1.86 4.01
N ILE A 9 19.97 -2.06 4.41
CA ILE A 9 19.55 -1.88 5.81
C ILE A 9 19.63 -3.20 6.59
N LYS A 10 20.32 -3.17 7.74
CA LYS A 10 20.66 -4.37 8.51
C LYS A 10 19.55 -4.84 9.44
N ASN A 11 18.67 -3.94 9.88
CA ASN A 11 17.60 -4.26 10.83
C ASN A 11 16.36 -3.38 10.65
N PHE A 12 15.27 -3.80 11.27
CA PHE A 12 13.98 -3.13 11.17
C PHE A 12 13.97 -1.70 11.75
N GLU A 13 14.75 -1.44 12.79
CA GLU A 13 14.81 -0.11 13.41
C GLU A 13 15.42 0.92 12.46
N GLU A 14 16.52 0.57 11.80
CA GLU A 14 17.18 1.40 10.79
C GLU A 14 16.26 1.62 9.58
N ALA A 15 15.52 0.59 9.15
CA ALA A 15 14.53 0.72 8.08
C ALA A 15 13.42 1.71 8.48
N SER A 16 12.92 1.59 9.71
CA SER A 16 11.89 2.50 10.22
C SER A 16 12.42 3.93 10.32
N LYS A 17 13.66 4.15 10.78
CA LYS A 17 14.26 5.49 10.85
C LYS A 17 14.40 6.11 9.46
N ARG A 18 14.84 5.32 8.48
CA ARG A 18 14.96 5.76 7.08
C ARG A 18 13.61 6.15 6.49
N VAL A 19 12.57 5.34 6.74
CA VAL A 19 11.20 5.67 6.32
C VAL A 19 10.75 6.99 6.96
N CYS A 20 10.92 7.16 8.27
CA CYS A 20 10.56 8.42 8.95
C CYS A 20 11.30 9.63 8.36
N TYR A 21 12.60 9.50 8.12
CA TYR A 21 13.40 10.56 7.52
C TYR A 21 12.93 10.93 6.11
N LEU A 22 12.63 9.94 5.27
CA LEU A 22 12.10 10.17 3.92
C LEU A 22 10.72 10.85 3.99
N LEU A 23 9.86 10.47 4.92
CA LEU A 23 8.55 11.10 5.09
C LEU A 23 8.65 12.57 5.49
N GLU A 24 9.50 12.90 6.46
CA GLU A 24 9.73 14.30 6.83
C GLU A 24 10.35 15.09 5.67
N THR A 25 11.28 14.51 4.92
CA THR A 25 11.86 15.14 3.72
C THR A 25 10.78 15.46 2.68
N LEU A 26 9.88 14.50 2.40
CA LEU A 26 8.78 14.70 1.45
C LEU A 26 7.77 15.75 1.93
N LYS A 27 7.55 15.86 3.24
CA LYS A 27 6.72 16.93 3.84
C LYS A 27 7.38 18.30 3.72
N ASP A 28 8.67 18.40 4.02
CA ASP A 28 9.45 19.64 3.89
C ASP A 28 9.53 20.12 2.43
N CYS A 29 9.48 19.20 1.47
CA CYS A 29 9.38 19.49 0.05
C CYS A 29 7.95 19.80 -0.44
N PHE A 30 6.95 19.87 0.44
CA PHE A 30 5.53 20.08 0.10
C PHE A 30 4.95 19.01 -0.86
N LEU A 31 5.57 17.82 -0.91
CA LEU A 31 5.06 16.70 -1.71
C LEU A 31 4.00 15.91 -0.93
N LEU A 32 4.08 15.95 0.39
CA LEU A 32 3.13 15.37 1.32
C LEU A 32 2.66 16.41 2.33
N SER A 33 1.43 16.25 2.79
CA SER A 33 0.86 17.00 3.90
C SER A 33 0.56 16.09 5.09
N GLN A 34 0.48 16.67 6.29
CA GLN A 34 0.07 15.94 7.48
C GLN A 34 -1.40 15.50 7.33
N GLY A 35 -1.67 14.22 7.60
CA GLY A 35 -3.03 13.67 7.64
C GLY A 35 -3.82 14.13 8.86
N SER A 36 -5.02 13.59 9.03
CA SER A 36 -5.91 13.89 10.16
C SER A 36 -5.33 13.46 11.52
N ASP A 37 -4.50 12.43 11.53
CA ASP A 37 -3.72 12.04 12.70
C ASP A 37 -2.20 12.09 12.41
N LYS A 38 -1.40 11.99 13.48
CA LYS A 38 0.06 12.07 13.40
C LYS A 38 0.72 10.90 12.67
N ASN A 39 -0.01 9.81 12.47
CA ASN A 39 0.51 8.57 11.89
C ASN A 39 0.25 8.47 10.38
N HIS A 40 -0.51 9.41 9.80
CA HIS A 40 -0.84 9.42 8.39
C HIS A 40 -0.34 10.71 7.70
N VAL A 41 -0.04 10.57 6.42
CA VAL A 41 0.30 11.66 5.51
C VAL A 41 -0.59 11.57 4.28
N LYS A 42 -0.85 12.70 3.62
CA LYS A 42 -1.66 12.79 2.41
C LYS A 42 -0.80 13.31 1.26
N MET A 43 -0.95 12.70 0.07
CA MET A 43 -0.42 13.29 -1.16
C MET A 43 -1.32 14.44 -1.60
N HIS A 44 -0.71 15.51 -2.09
CA HIS A 44 -1.47 16.54 -2.79
C HIS A 44 -1.99 16.00 -4.13
N ASP A 45 -3.15 16.48 -4.59
CA ASP A 45 -3.76 16.01 -5.84
C ASP A 45 -2.80 16.04 -7.02
N VAL A 46 -2.03 17.13 -7.16
CA VAL A 46 -1.01 17.28 -8.21
C VAL A 46 0.13 16.26 -8.10
N VAL A 47 0.52 15.87 -6.89
CA VAL A 47 1.57 14.87 -6.64
C VAL A 47 1.02 13.47 -6.92
N ARG A 48 -0.25 13.22 -6.57
CA ARG A 48 -0.95 11.98 -6.88
C ARG A 48 -1.05 11.77 -8.39
N ASP A 49 -1.46 12.79 -9.14
CA ASP A 49 -1.57 12.73 -10.60
C ASP A 49 -0.20 12.47 -11.24
N LEU A 50 0.84 13.15 -10.76
CA LEU A 50 2.22 12.90 -11.20
C LEU A 50 2.65 11.45 -10.91
N ALA A 51 2.36 10.93 -9.72
CA ALA A 51 2.70 9.56 -9.35
C ALA A 51 1.97 8.54 -10.24
N ILE A 52 0.69 8.78 -10.58
CA ILE A 52 -0.06 7.95 -11.53
C ILE A 52 0.58 8.00 -12.92
N SER A 53 0.96 9.20 -13.38
CA SER A 53 1.64 9.37 -14.67
C SER A 53 2.96 8.60 -14.72
N ILE A 54 3.75 8.63 -13.65
CA ILE A 54 5.01 7.87 -13.54
C ILE A 54 4.74 6.37 -13.49
N ALA A 55 3.76 5.94 -12.69
CA ALA A 55 3.40 4.52 -12.56
C ALA A 55 2.86 3.92 -13.87
N SER A 56 2.33 4.76 -14.76
CA SER A 56 1.88 4.37 -16.10
C SER A 56 3.05 4.17 -17.08
N ILE A 57 4.28 4.57 -16.72
CA ILE A 57 5.47 4.34 -17.53
C ILE A 57 5.92 2.90 -17.31
N GLY A 58 5.72 2.05 -18.32
CA GLY A 58 6.13 0.65 -18.32
C GLY A 58 4.97 -0.33 -18.13
N GLU A 59 5.31 -1.62 -18.01
CA GLU A 59 4.33 -2.69 -17.89
C GLU A 59 3.99 -2.98 -16.42
N HIS A 60 3.23 -2.06 -15.81
CA HIS A 60 2.74 -2.19 -14.45
C HIS A 60 1.21 -2.34 -14.43
N ASN A 61 0.75 -3.57 -14.16
CA ASN A 61 -0.67 -3.84 -13.92
C ASN A 61 -0.95 -3.81 -12.42
N PHE A 62 -1.86 -2.91 -12.03
CA PHE A 62 -2.27 -2.68 -10.64
C PHE A 62 -3.68 -3.21 -10.42
N MET A 63 -3.88 -3.91 -9.30
CA MET A 63 -5.20 -4.19 -8.75
C MET A 63 -5.34 -3.47 -7.42
N VAL A 64 -6.36 -2.62 -7.30
CA VAL A 64 -6.67 -1.91 -6.07
C VAL A 64 -8.10 -2.23 -5.68
N SER A 65 -8.30 -2.71 -4.44
CA SER A 65 -9.60 -3.05 -3.89
C SER A 65 -9.70 -2.45 -2.48
N HIS A 66 -10.54 -1.44 -2.33
CA HIS A 66 -10.82 -0.77 -1.06
C HIS A 66 -12.24 -1.08 -0.61
N HIS A 67 -12.43 -1.14 0.71
CA HIS A 67 -13.76 -1.23 1.32
C HIS A 67 -14.52 -2.49 0.88
N VAL A 68 -13.82 -3.62 0.81
CA VAL A 68 -14.45 -4.92 0.64
C VAL A 68 -15.27 -5.19 1.91
N ASN A 69 -16.54 -4.76 1.89
CA ASN A 69 -17.56 -5.09 2.89
C ASN A 69 -18.05 -6.53 2.70
N SER A 70 -17.62 -7.18 1.62
CA SER A 70 -17.80 -8.60 1.40
C SER A 70 -16.84 -9.39 2.28
N GLU A 71 -17.34 -10.50 2.80
CA GLU A 71 -16.63 -11.54 3.51
C GLU A 71 -15.63 -12.29 2.60
N GLU A 72 -15.71 -12.05 1.28
CA GLU A 72 -14.98 -12.74 0.24
C GLU A 72 -13.83 -11.89 -0.33
N PHE A 73 -12.71 -12.57 -0.62
CA PHE A 73 -11.59 -11.99 -1.36
C PHE A 73 -12.04 -11.50 -2.75
N PRO A 74 -11.59 -10.33 -3.24
CA PRO A 74 -12.08 -9.75 -4.50
C PRO A 74 -11.79 -10.68 -5.69
N ARG A 75 -12.80 -11.44 -6.11
CA ARG A 75 -12.71 -12.44 -7.19
C ARG A 75 -12.62 -11.76 -8.56
N LYS A 76 -11.64 -12.19 -9.34
CA LYS A 76 -11.44 -11.84 -10.74
C LYS A 76 -11.29 -13.12 -11.55
N ASP A 77 -11.61 -13.04 -12.84
CA ASP A 77 -11.49 -14.17 -13.76
C ASP A 77 -10.04 -14.66 -13.89
N SER A 78 -9.06 -13.75 -13.72
CA SER A 78 -7.63 -14.07 -13.70
C SER A 78 -6.84 -13.01 -12.92
N TYR A 79 -5.74 -13.45 -12.29
CA TYR A 79 -4.76 -12.59 -11.61
C TYR A 79 -3.38 -12.60 -12.27
N GLU A 80 -3.21 -13.34 -13.38
CA GLU A 80 -1.89 -13.62 -13.95
C GLU A 80 -1.15 -12.39 -14.46
N HIS A 81 -1.90 -11.35 -14.83
CA HIS A 81 -1.38 -10.13 -15.39
C HIS A 81 -0.97 -9.11 -14.33
N PHE A 82 -1.48 -9.22 -13.09
CA PHE A 82 -1.20 -8.24 -12.04
C PHE A 82 0.22 -8.33 -11.51
N SER A 83 0.88 -7.18 -11.47
CA SER A 83 2.23 -7.02 -10.94
C SER A 83 2.23 -6.41 -9.54
N HIS A 84 1.18 -5.66 -9.19
CA HIS A 84 1.02 -4.99 -7.91
C HIS A 84 -0.43 -5.13 -7.46
N MET A 85 -0.65 -5.57 -6.23
CA MET A 85 -2.00 -5.73 -5.66
C MET A 85 -2.10 -5.06 -4.30
N SER A 86 -3.18 -4.30 -4.11
CA SER A 86 -3.53 -3.59 -2.87
C SER A 86 -4.96 -3.94 -2.48
N ILE A 87 -5.12 -4.59 -1.34
CA ILE A 87 -6.42 -5.07 -0.85
C ILE A 87 -6.61 -4.61 0.58
N VAL A 88 -7.69 -3.87 0.81
CA VAL A 88 -8.15 -3.44 2.13
C VAL A 88 -9.54 -4.02 2.38
N ALA A 89 -9.64 -4.93 3.34
CA ALA A 89 -10.86 -5.65 3.68
C ALA A 89 -11.16 -5.55 5.18
N ASN A 90 -12.42 -5.63 5.59
CA ASN A 90 -12.79 -5.65 7.01
C ASN A 90 -12.59 -7.02 7.64
N LYS A 91 -12.94 -8.08 6.90
CA LYS A 91 -12.72 -9.48 7.29
C LYS A 91 -12.60 -10.35 6.04
N PHE A 92 -11.96 -11.51 6.22
CA PHE A 92 -12.05 -12.63 5.28
C PHE A 92 -12.59 -13.80 6.09
N ASP A 93 -13.82 -14.23 5.84
CA ASP A 93 -14.42 -15.34 6.60
C ASP A 93 -13.89 -16.70 6.12
N GLU A 94 -13.40 -16.77 4.89
CA GLU A 94 -12.69 -17.92 4.34
C GLU A 94 -11.30 -17.52 3.82
N LEU A 95 -10.31 -18.40 4.02
CA LEU A 95 -9.03 -18.30 3.33
C LEU A 95 -9.32 -18.34 1.82
N PRO A 96 -8.87 -17.36 1.02
CA PRO A 96 -9.11 -17.39 -0.41
C PRO A 96 -8.60 -18.70 -1.00
N CYS A 97 -9.42 -19.36 -1.82
CA CYS A 97 -8.92 -20.46 -2.66
C CYS A 97 -7.65 -19.98 -3.38
N PRO A 98 -6.62 -20.83 -3.52
CA PRO A 98 -5.35 -20.43 -4.08
C PRO A 98 -5.51 -19.63 -5.36
N ILE A 99 -4.96 -18.41 -5.38
CA ILE A 99 -4.90 -17.57 -6.57
C ILE A 99 -3.51 -17.66 -7.18
N VAL A 100 -3.43 -17.69 -8.51
CA VAL A 100 -2.18 -17.80 -9.25
C VAL A 100 -1.80 -16.42 -9.78
N CYS A 101 -0.70 -15.87 -9.27
CA CYS A 101 -0.22 -14.52 -9.59
C CYS A 101 1.26 -14.53 -10.02
N PRO A 102 1.62 -15.16 -11.16
CA PRO A 102 3.02 -15.35 -11.59
C PRO A 102 3.82 -14.05 -11.79
N LYS A 103 3.15 -12.93 -12.07
CA LYS A 103 3.81 -11.63 -12.29
C LYS A 103 3.87 -10.74 -11.05
N LEU A 104 3.35 -11.20 -9.91
CA LEU A 104 3.21 -10.37 -8.72
C LEU A 104 4.58 -10.01 -8.12
N LYS A 105 4.85 -8.71 -8.04
CA LYS A 105 6.04 -8.12 -7.40
C LYS A 105 5.72 -7.54 -6.03
N LEU A 106 4.50 -7.03 -5.83
CA LEU A 106 4.08 -6.42 -4.58
C LEU A 106 2.65 -6.83 -4.21
N LEU A 107 2.48 -7.26 -2.96
CA LEU A 107 1.17 -7.46 -2.32
C LEU A 107 1.07 -6.61 -1.06
N MET A 108 0.07 -5.74 -1.01
CA MET A 108 -0.36 -5.07 0.20
C MET A 108 -1.72 -5.63 0.63
N LEU A 109 -1.78 -6.18 1.83
CA LEU A 109 -3.00 -6.70 2.43
C LEU A 109 -3.22 -6.02 3.77
N LYS A 110 -4.36 -5.35 3.94
CA LYS A 110 -4.77 -4.74 5.21
C LYS A 110 -6.13 -5.28 5.62
N ILE A 111 -6.18 -5.90 6.79
CA ILE A 111 -7.43 -6.35 7.42
C ILE A 111 -7.79 -5.31 8.48
N LEU A 112 -8.89 -4.61 8.27
CA LEU A 112 -9.46 -3.64 9.21
C LEU A 112 -10.20 -4.41 10.30
N VAL A 113 -9.47 -4.93 11.27
CA VAL A 113 -10.10 -5.44 12.50
C VAL A 113 -10.70 -4.22 13.21
N LEU A 114 -12.02 -4.24 13.45
CA LEU A 114 -12.68 -3.31 14.36
C LEU A 114 -12.27 -3.64 15.80
N GLU A 115 -10.99 -3.45 16.12
CA GLU A 115 -10.50 -3.48 17.49
C GLU A 115 -10.03 -2.09 17.87
N SER A 116 -10.60 -1.59 18.96
CA SER A 116 -10.50 -0.22 19.45
C SER A 116 -9.09 0.27 19.76
N HIS A 117 -8.06 -0.58 19.72
CA HIS A 117 -6.69 -0.18 19.99
C HIS A 117 -5.70 -1.12 19.30
N SER A 118 -5.15 -0.77 18.14
CA SER A 118 -3.81 -1.24 17.74
C SER A 118 -3.16 -0.40 16.65
N ASN A 119 -1.98 0.10 17.00
CA ASN A 119 -1.04 0.87 16.19
C ASN A 119 -0.53 0.05 14.99
N TYR A 120 -1.07 0.29 13.80
CA TYR A 120 -0.40 -0.09 12.55
C TYR A 120 -0.25 1.13 11.66
N ARG A 121 1.00 1.62 11.60
CA ARG A 121 1.47 2.68 10.69
C ARG A 121 1.13 2.29 9.26
N THR A 122 0.09 2.88 8.69
CA THR A 122 -0.27 2.70 7.28
C THR A 122 -0.22 4.06 6.59
N ILE A 123 0.54 4.16 5.52
CA ILE A 123 0.58 5.31 4.62
C ILE A 123 -0.04 4.87 3.29
N PHE A 124 -0.53 5.84 2.53
CA PHE A 124 -1.34 5.79 1.30
C PHE A 124 -2.85 5.73 1.56
N LEU A 125 -3.40 6.91 1.88
CA LEU A 125 -4.76 7.24 1.45
C LEU A 125 -4.64 7.77 0.02
N MET A 126 -5.00 6.92 -0.95
CA MET A 126 -5.63 7.40 -2.18
C MET A 126 -7.06 7.76 -1.80
N GLU A 127 -7.28 9.02 -1.44
CA GLU A 127 -8.56 9.68 -1.73
C GLU A 127 -8.34 10.59 -2.93
#